data_AF-A0A258ZJA2-F1
#
_entry.id   AF-A0A258ZJA2-F1
#
_cell.length_a   1.000
_cell.length_b   1.000
_cell.length_c   1.000
_cell.angle_alpha   90.00
_cell.angle_beta   90.00
_cell.angle_gamma   90.00
#
_symmetry.space_group_name_H-M   'P 1'
#
loop_
_entity.id
_entity.type
_entity.pdbx_description
1 polymer ?
#
loop_
_entity_poly.entity_id
_entity_poly.type
_entity_poly.pdbx_seq_one_letter_code
_entity_poly.pdbx_strand_id
1 'polypeptide(L)' 'MTETHPAVANGSYDVEKVRADFRALLMEVNGHPLSYLDNAASAQKPAQVLDRMRHAYEFEYSNVH' A
#
# COMPACT_ATOMS: atom_id res chain seq x y z
N MET A 1 4.53 -9.52 18.08
CA MET A 1 3.88 -10.55 17.25
C MET A 1 3.56 -9.87 15.93
N THR A 2 4.23 -10.23 14.84
CA THR A 2 3.87 -9.73 13.50
C THR A 2 2.62 -10.47 13.08
N GLU A 3 1.45 -9.84 13.19
CA GLU A 3 0.24 -10.38 12.56
C GLU A 3 0.49 -10.45 11.06
N THR A 4 0.32 -11.65 10.50
CA THR A 4 0.33 -11.87 9.07
C THR A 4 -0.88 -11.20 8.42
N HIS A 5 -0.68 -10.61 7.24
CA HIS A 5 -1.75 -9.98 6.48
C HIS A 5 -2.92 -10.96 6.26
N PRO A 6 -4.20 -10.53 6.33
CA PRO A 6 -5.37 -11.40 6.11
C PRO A 6 -5.43 -12.03 4.71
N ALA A 7 -4.57 -11.62 3.78
CA ALA A 7 -4.38 -12.27 2.49
C ALA A 7 -3.53 -13.54 2.54
N VAL A 8 -2.84 -13.80 3.65
CA VAL A 8 -1.96 -14.95 3.85
C VAL A 8 -2.65 -15.91 4.82
N ALA A 9 -3.03 -17.09 4.36
CA ALA A 9 -3.62 -18.12 5.22
C ALA A 9 -3.19 -19.51 4.77
N ASN A 10 -2.68 -20.34 5.70
CA ASN A 10 -2.38 -21.77 5.49
C ASN A 10 -1.67 -22.09 4.15
N GLY A 11 -0.61 -21.36 3.82
CA GLY A 11 0.17 -21.57 2.59
C GLY A 11 -0.47 -21.03 1.30
N SER A 12 -1.65 -20.43 1.39
CA SER A 12 -2.31 -19.71 0.28
C SER A 12 -2.08 -18.20 0.38
N TYR A 13 -2.06 -17.55 -0.79
CA TYR A 13 -1.84 -16.11 -0.94
C TYR A 13 -2.91 -15.51 -1.86
N ASP A 14 -3.76 -14.66 -1.29
CA ASP A 14 -4.85 -13.99 -1.99
C ASP A 14 -4.38 -12.65 -2.55
N VAL A 15 -4.01 -12.65 -3.84
CA VAL A 15 -3.46 -11.48 -4.54
C VAL A 15 -4.48 -10.34 -4.61
N GLU A 16 -5.78 -10.63 -4.73
CA GLU A 16 -6.80 -9.59 -4.88
C GLU A 16 -6.99 -8.81 -3.58
N LYS A 17 -6.92 -9.48 -2.42
CA LYS A 17 -6.92 -8.79 -1.13
C LYS A 17 -5.73 -7.85 -0.97
N VAL A 18 -4.54 -8.30 -1.38
CA VAL A 18 -3.34 -7.44 -1.34
C VAL A 18 -3.47 -6.28 -2.32
N ARG A 19 -3.96 -6.52 -3.54
CA ARG A 19 -4.15 -5.49 -4.56
C ARG A 19 -5.10 -4.37 -4.08
N ALA A 20 -6.11 -4.72 -3.28
CA ALA A 20 -7.03 -3.75 -2.69
C ALA A 20 -6.36 -2.75 -1.73
N ASP A 21 -5.23 -3.12 -1.10
CA ASP A 21 -4.47 -2.19 -0.23
C ASP A 21 -3.77 -1.09 -1.05
N PHE A 22 -3.42 -1.37 -2.30
CA PHE A 22 -2.72 -0.45 -3.20
C PHE A 22 -3.71 0.31 -4.08
N ARG A 23 -4.33 1.35 -3.51
CA ARG A 23 -5.36 2.16 -4.19
C ARG A 23 -4.93 2.70 -5.56
N ALA A 24 -3.63 2.99 -5.76
CA ALA A 24 -3.10 3.44 -7.04
C ALA A 24 -3.38 2.45 -8.19
N LEU A 25 -3.47 1.15 -7.91
CA LEU A 25 -3.75 0.10 -8.91
C LEU A 25 -5.22 0.06 -9.35
N LEU A 26 -6.10 0.84 -8.72
CA LEU A 26 -7.50 1.01 -9.13
C LEU A 26 -7.65 2.13 -10.17
N MET A 27 -6.59 2.89 -10.46
CA MET A 27 -6.65 4.02 -11.38
C MET A 27 -6.69 3.55 -12.83
N GLU A 28 -7.30 4.37 -13.67
CA GLU A 28 -7.20 4.26 -15.13
C GLU A 28 -6.20 5.26 -15.68
N VAL A 29 -5.40 4.82 -16.66
CA VAL A 29 -4.50 5.66 -17.43
C VAL A 29 -4.88 5.54 -18.90
N ASN A 30 -5.19 6.66 -19.54
CA ASN A 30 -5.69 6.70 -20.93
C ASN A 30 -6.93 5.82 -21.17
N GLY A 31 -7.82 5.72 -20.18
CA GLY A 31 -9.05 4.92 -20.27
C GLY A 31 -8.84 3.41 -20.12
N HIS A 32 -7.67 2.98 -19.62
CA HIS A 32 -7.36 1.57 -19.37
C HIS A 32 -6.92 1.35 -17.92
N PRO A 33 -7.25 0.21 -17.30
CA PRO A 33 -6.77 -0.13 -15.96
C PRO A 33 -5.23 -0.10 -15.88
N LEU A 34 -4.70 0.54 -14.85
CA LEU A 34 -3.26 0.64 -14.65
C LEU A 34 -2.62 -0.73 -14.44
N SER A 35 -1.69 -1.10 -15.33
CA SER A 35 -0.74 -2.20 -15.12
C SER A 35 0.63 -1.63 -14.78
N TYR A 36 0.94 -1.51 -13.49
CA TYR A 36 2.20 -0.93 -13.01
C TYR A 36 3.33 -1.97 -13.01
N LEU A 37 4.15 -1.97 -14.08
CA LEU A 37 5.26 -2.92 -14.27
C LEU A 37 6.65 -2.34 -13.99
N ASP A 38 6.72 -1.17 -13.36
CA ASP A 38 7.98 -0.46 -13.06
C ASP A 38 8.34 -0.50 -11.56
N ASN A 39 8.07 -1.63 -10.92
CA ASN A 39 8.32 -1.81 -9.47
C ASN A 39 9.81 -1.73 -9.10
N ALA A 40 10.71 -1.91 -10.08
CA ALA A 40 12.16 -1.84 -9.88
C ALA A 40 12.64 -0.39 -9.69
N ALA A 41 11.98 0.59 -10.31
CA ALA A 41 12.29 2.00 -10.10
C ALA A 41 11.73 2.51 -8.77
N SER A 42 10.48 2.16 -8.45
CA SER A 42 9.85 2.45 -7.16
C SER A 42 8.60 1.58 -6.97
N ALA A 43 8.17 1.41 -5.72
CA ALA A 43 6.97 0.65 -5.39
C ALA A 43 5.82 1.57 -4.96
N GLN A 44 4.61 1.24 -5.40
CA GLN A 44 3.37 1.83 -4.90
C GLN A 44 3.26 1.61 -3.38
N LYS A 45 2.53 2.50 -2.69
CA LYS A 45 2.36 2.41 -1.24
C LYS A 45 0.98 1.87 -0.90
N PRO A 46 0.87 0.88 0.02
CA PRO A 46 -0.41 0.44 0.52
C PRO A 46 -1.01 1.49 1.46
N ALA A 47 -2.33 1.46 1.63
CA ALA A 47 -3.07 2.44 2.45
C ALA A 47 -2.52 2.58 3.88
N GLN A 48 -2.16 1.46 4.51
CA GLN A 48 -1.61 1.39 5.86
C GLN A 48 -0.35 2.25 6.03
N VAL A 49 0.52 2.28 5.01
CA VAL A 49 1.75 3.11 5.02
C VAL A 49 1.39 4.59 4.89
N LEU A 50 0.45 4.92 4.01
CA LEU A 50 -0.03 6.29 3.84
C LEU A 50 -0.69 6.81 5.12
N ASP A 51 -1.51 6.00 5.77
CA ASP A 51 -2.22 6.36 6.99
C ASP A 51 -1.25 6.58 8.16
N ARG A 52 -0.23 5.72 8.32
CA ARG A 52 0.80 5.91 9.35
C ARG A 52 1.63 7.17 9.11
N MET A 53 2.02 7.44 7.87
CA MET A 53 2.74 8.66 7.51
C MET A 53 1.90 9.89 7.81
N ARG A 54 0.62 9.87 7.41
CA ARG A 54 -0.32 10.95 7.69
C ARG A 54 -0.44 11.21 9.18
N HIS A 55 -0.67 10.17 9.97
CA HIS A 55 -0.74 10.28 11.43
C HIS A 55 0.53 10.88 12.03
N ALA A 56 1.71 10.47 11.54
CA ALA A 56 2.98 11.03 11.98
C ALA A 56 3.03 12.54 11.76
N TYR A 57 2.65 12.99 10.55
CA TYR A 57 2.67 14.41 10.19
C TYR A 57 1.60 15.23 10.90
N GLU A 58 0.44 14.65 11.20
CA GLU A 58 -0.67 15.35 11.84
C GLU A 58 -0.51 15.49 13.35
N PHE A 59 0.06 14.48 14.04
CA PHE A 59 0.00 14.41 15.50
C PHE A 59 1.36 14.28 16.19
N GLU A 60 2.37 13.76 15.50
CA GLU A 60 3.66 13.40 16.10
C GLU A 60 4.81 14.28 15.58
N TYR A 61 4.57 15.08 14.54
CA TYR A 61 5.61 15.86 13.91
C TYR A 61 6.01 17.04 14.78
N SER A 62 7.23 16.95 15.31
CA SER A 62 7.92 18.03 15.98
C SER A 62 9.34 18.12 15.42
N ASN A 63 9.85 19.33 15.26
CA ASN A 63 11.27 19.50 15.01
C ASN A 63 12.05 19.21 16.31
N VAL A 64 13.33 18.84 16.20
CA VAL A 64 14.20 18.75 17.37
C VAL A 64 14.39 20.15 17.96
N HIS A 65 14.10 20.30 19.25
CA HIS A 65 14.51 21.45 20.06
C HIS A 65 15.08 20.94 21.37
#